data_AF-A0A249JXR2-F1
#
_entry.id   AF-A0A249JXR2-F1
#
_cell.length_a   1.000
_cell.length_b   1.000
_cell.length_c   1.000
_cell.angle_alpha   90.00
_cell.angle_beta   90.00
_cell.angle_gamma   90.00
#
_symmetry.space_group_name_H-M   'P 1'
#
loop_
_entity.id
_entity.type
_entity.pdbx_description
1 polymer ?
#
loop_
_entity_poly.entity_id
_entity_poly.type
_entity_poly.pdbx_seq_one_letter_code
_entity_poly.pdbx_strand_id
1 'polypeptide(L)'
;MTDLINARFILGISPENQQISALLGLPSANIDDPTLITADVVVIVASAKSGIDPKLVSQWHTFRELYIPTIVAVIDFEDGDVDFEDMSAIVGKMLEPVVTPYLVLHADNGEPTALINLEDQMITDYSTKQVAKIPSDSEHKELILEFKEELHNSLIEGGWDQFSAGLIIPAIPLMPKNNLGVAEIKRFLDLIPSRG
;
A
#
# COMPACT_ATOMS: atom_id res chain seq x y z
N MET A 1 9.01 -2.05 -29.37
CA MET A 1 9.78 -1.10 -28.52
C MET A 1 8.75 -0.19 -27.88
N THR A 2 7.96 -0.69 -26.94
CA THR A 2 6.73 0.01 -26.52
C THR A 2 6.46 -0.03 -25.01
N ASP A 3 7.33 -0.62 -24.18
CA ASP A 3 7.02 -0.88 -22.77
C ASP A 3 7.99 -0.21 -21.78
N LEU A 4 8.71 0.84 -22.20
CA LEU A 4 9.57 1.66 -21.32
C LEU A 4 8.84 2.89 -20.74
N ILE A 5 7.53 3.00 -20.96
CA ILE A 5 6.77 4.25 -20.74
C ILE A 5 6.42 4.48 -19.25
N ASN A 6 6.63 3.50 -18.37
CA ASN A 6 6.45 3.67 -16.92
C ASN A 6 7.42 2.76 -16.17
N ALA A 7 8.47 3.31 -15.56
CA ALA A 7 9.42 2.54 -14.77
C ALA A 7 8.84 2.36 -13.36
N ARG A 8 8.03 1.31 -13.19
CA ARG A 8 7.32 1.03 -11.94
C ARG A 8 7.72 -0.36 -11.46
N PHE A 9 8.07 -0.51 -10.19
CA PHE A 9 8.64 -1.76 -9.70
C PHE A 9 8.00 -2.22 -8.39
N ILE A 10 7.95 -3.53 -8.20
CA ILE A 10 7.72 -4.14 -6.89
C ILE A 10 9.06 -4.49 -6.26
N LEU A 11 9.24 -4.14 -4.99
CA LEU A 11 10.42 -4.42 -4.18
C LEU A 11 10.06 -5.30 -2.98
N GLY A 12 11.04 -6.07 -2.52
CA GLY A 12 10.90 -6.97 -1.37
C GLY A 12 10.70 -8.42 -1.78
N ILE A 13 10.70 -9.32 -0.80
CA ILE A 13 10.66 -10.77 -1.01
C ILE A 13 9.40 -11.31 -0.32
N SER A 14 8.47 -11.81 -1.13
CA SER A 14 7.34 -12.63 -0.67
C SER A 14 7.18 -13.83 -1.60
N PRO A 15 6.75 -15.01 -1.08
CA PRO A 15 6.30 -16.12 -1.92
C PRO A 15 5.23 -15.72 -2.94
N GLU A 16 4.45 -14.67 -2.65
CA GLU A 16 3.36 -14.17 -3.48
C GLU A 16 3.79 -13.12 -4.51
N ASN A 17 5.07 -12.74 -4.56
CA ASN A 17 5.56 -11.68 -5.44
C ASN A 17 5.17 -11.87 -6.91
N GLN A 18 5.18 -13.09 -7.42
CA GLN A 18 4.77 -13.37 -8.81
C GLN A 18 3.28 -13.07 -9.03
N GLN A 19 2.44 -13.41 -8.06
CA GLN A 19 1.00 -13.12 -8.10
C GLN A 19 0.74 -11.62 -7.94
N ILE A 20 1.40 -10.96 -6.99
CA ILE A 20 1.30 -9.51 -6.77
C ILE A 20 1.74 -8.75 -8.04
N SER A 21 2.85 -9.17 -8.66
CA SER A 21 3.34 -8.63 -9.93
C SER A 21 2.30 -8.75 -11.04
N ALA A 22 1.66 -9.92 -11.17
CA ALA A 22 0.61 -10.13 -12.16
C ALA A 22 -0.66 -9.30 -11.88
N LEU A 23 -1.07 -9.16 -10.62
CA LEU A 23 -2.26 -8.41 -10.22
C LEU A 23 -2.09 -6.90 -10.44
N LEU A 24 -0.92 -6.37 -10.08
CA LEU A 24 -0.59 -4.96 -10.22
C LEU A 24 -0.09 -4.60 -11.62
N GLY A 25 0.38 -5.58 -12.40
CA GLY A 25 0.98 -5.37 -13.71
C GLY A 25 2.36 -4.72 -13.63
N LEU A 26 3.12 -5.00 -12.57
CA LEU A 26 4.41 -4.39 -12.28
C LEU A 26 5.52 -5.45 -12.29
N PRO A 27 6.70 -5.19 -12.89
CA PRO A 27 7.87 -6.06 -12.72
C PRO A 27 8.43 -5.98 -11.29
N SER A 28 8.99 -7.08 -10.82
CA SER A 28 9.77 -7.10 -9.57
C SER A 28 11.23 -6.69 -9.82
N ALA A 29 11.82 -5.92 -8.91
CA ALA A 29 13.24 -5.59 -8.90
C ALA A 29 13.83 -5.75 -7.49
N ASN A 30 15.15 -5.79 -7.40
CA ASN A 30 15.85 -5.67 -6.11
C ASN A 30 16.14 -4.20 -5.81
N ILE A 31 16.25 -3.86 -4.53
CA ILE A 31 16.54 -2.48 -4.08
C ILE A 31 17.89 -1.93 -4.59
N ASP A 32 18.83 -2.79 -4.99
CA ASP A 32 20.11 -2.42 -5.60
C ASP A 32 20.12 -2.50 -7.13
N ASP A 33 18.96 -2.70 -7.76
CA ASP A 33 18.85 -2.69 -9.21
C ASP A 33 19.16 -1.28 -9.74
N PRO A 34 20.17 -1.11 -10.61
CA PRO A 34 20.57 0.20 -11.11
C PRO A 34 19.49 0.88 -11.95
N THR A 35 18.48 0.14 -12.43
CA THR A 35 17.35 0.71 -13.17
C THR A 35 16.38 1.48 -12.26
N LEU A 36 16.44 1.29 -10.94
CA LEU A 36 15.57 2.01 -10.00
C LEU A 36 15.77 3.51 -10.04
N ILE A 37 16.93 4.03 -10.46
CA ILE A 37 17.14 5.47 -10.63
C ILE A 37 16.17 6.10 -11.63
N THR A 38 15.62 5.27 -12.52
CA THR A 38 14.65 5.70 -13.54
C THR A 38 13.21 5.49 -13.10
N ALA A 39 12.99 4.90 -11.92
CA ALA A 39 11.65 4.55 -11.46
C ALA A 39 10.81 5.79 -11.17
N ASP A 40 9.56 5.75 -11.65
CA ASP A 40 8.56 6.77 -11.36
C ASP A 40 7.88 6.50 -10.01
N VAL A 41 7.76 5.23 -9.61
CA VAL A 41 7.19 4.79 -8.33
C VAL A 41 7.58 3.34 -8.01
N VAL A 42 7.71 3.01 -6.74
CA VAL A 42 7.91 1.65 -6.27
C VAL A 42 6.81 1.19 -5.31
N VAL A 43 6.51 -0.10 -5.33
CA VAL A 43 5.63 -0.78 -4.37
C VAL A 43 6.49 -1.72 -3.54
N ILE A 44 6.62 -1.45 -2.24
CA ILE A 44 7.33 -2.31 -1.29
C ILE A 44 6.36 -3.32 -0.71
N VAL A 45 6.71 -4.60 -0.75
CA VAL A 45 5.95 -5.64 -0.08
C VAL A 45 6.45 -5.81 1.35
N ALA A 46 5.54 -5.69 2.31
CA ALA A 46 5.76 -5.95 3.73
C ALA A 46 4.79 -7.06 4.19
N SER A 47 5.30 -8.16 4.72
CA SER A 47 4.47 -9.29 5.16
C SER A 47 4.30 -9.29 6.68
N ALA A 48 3.06 -9.46 7.16
CA ALA A 48 2.80 -9.69 8.58
C ALA A 48 3.40 -11.02 9.09
N LYS A 49 3.74 -11.96 8.19
CA LYS A 49 4.37 -13.24 8.54
C LYS A 49 5.89 -13.22 8.42
N SER A 50 6.43 -12.68 7.32
CA SER A 50 7.88 -12.70 7.05
C SER A 50 8.59 -11.36 7.25
N GLY A 51 7.87 -10.30 7.60
CA GLY A 51 8.40 -8.97 7.81
C GLY A 51 8.77 -8.26 6.51
N ILE A 52 9.81 -7.43 6.58
CA ILE A 52 10.31 -6.62 5.46
C ILE A 52 11.66 -7.21 5.03
N ASP A 53 11.94 -7.19 3.72
CA ASP A 53 13.22 -7.65 3.19
C ASP A 53 14.41 -6.94 3.90
N PRO A 54 15.30 -7.67 4.59
CA PRO A 54 16.43 -7.07 5.30
C PRO A 54 17.36 -6.26 4.39
N LYS A 55 17.48 -6.65 3.11
CA LYS A 55 18.30 -5.91 2.15
C LYS A 55 17.69 -4.54 1.87
N LEU A 56 16.37 -4.49 1.66
CA LEU A 56 15.61 -3.26 1.52
C LEU A 56 15.78 -2.35 2.74
N VAL A 57 15.63 -2.88 3.95
CA VAL A 57 15.84 -2.12 5.20
C VAL A 57 17.26 -1.54 5.26
N SER A 58 18.27 -2.33 4.93
CA SER A 58 19.68 -1.90 5.00
C SER A 58 20.05 -0.80 3.99
N GLN A 59 19.36 -0.75 2.85
CA GLN A 59 19.63 0.20 1.77
C GLN A 59 18.60 1.33 1.70
N TRP A 60 17.63 1.34 2.61
CA TRP A 60 16.50 2.25 2.60
C TRP A 60 16.93 3.71 2.54
N HIS A 61 17.85 4.13 3.41
CA HIS A 61 18.33 5.51 3.44
C HIS A 61 18.94 5.96 2.10
N THR A 62 19.75 5.12 1.45
CA THR A 62 20.31 5.44 0.13
C THR A 62 19.23 5.54 -0.93
N PHE A 63 18.26 4.62 -0.93
CA PHE A 63 17.14 4.66 -1.87
C PHE A 63 16.31 5.94 -1.71
N ARG A 64 16.09 6.40 -0.47
CA ARG A 64 15.28 7.59 -0.19
C ARG A 64 15.89 8.89 -0.70
N GLU A 65 17.21 8.95 -0.92
CA GLU A 65 17.86 10.10 -1.57
C GLU A 65 17.39 10.31 -3.03
N LEU A 66 16.79 9.30 -3.65
CA LEU A 66 16.24 9.40 -5.01
C LEU A 66 14.88 10.10 -5.07
N TYR A 67 14.23 10.35 -3.92
CA TYR A 67 12.88 10.93 -3.83
C TYR A 67 11.83 10.18 -4.67
N ILE A 68 12.03 8.89 -4.91
CA ILE A 68 11.08 8.07 -5.66
C ILE A 68 9.82 7.85 -4.81
N PRO A 69 8.62 8.19 -5.32
CA PRO A 69 7.35 7.86 -4.69
C PRO A 69 7.28 6.38 -4.33
N THR A 70 6.83 6.09 -3.11
CA THR A 70 6.82 4.73 -2.57
C THR A 70 5.46 4.42 -1.98
N ILE A 71 4.93 3.25 -2.34
CA ILE A 71 3.73 2.65 -1.73
C ILE A 71 4.20 1.44 -0.94
N VAL A 72 3.64 1.20 0.25
CA VAL A 72 3.84 -0.04 1.00
C VAL A 72 2.59 -0.89 0.84
N ALA A 73 2.73 -2.08 0.24
CA ALA A 73 1.71 -3.10 0.21
C ALA A 73 1.92 -4.07 1.38
N VAL A 74 1.01 -4.05 2.34
CA VAL A 74 1.02 -4.94 3.51
C VAL A 74 0.24 -6.21 3.17
N ILE A 75 0.84 -7.38 3.31
CA ILE A 75 0.25 -8.69 3.00
C ILE A 75 0.28 -9.61 4.22
N ASP A 76 -0.32 -10.80 4.11
CA ASP A 76 -0.25 -11.89 5.10
C ASP A 76 -0.86 -11.59 6.48
N PHE A 77 -1.73 -10.59 6.57
CA PHE A 77 -2.35 -10.12 7.82
C PHE A 77 -3.65 -10.87 8.18
N GLU A 78 -4.08 -11.88 7.41
CA GLU A 78 -5.35 -12.58 7.64
C GLU A 78 -5.36 -13.63 8.75
N ASP A 79 -4.21 -14.27 9.00
CA ASP A 79 -4.12 -15.52 9.78
C ASP A 79 -3.02 -15.42 10.86
N GLY A 80 -2.51 -14.22 11.11
CA GLY A 80 -1.35 -13.97 11.96
C GLY A 80 -1.68 -13.25 13.26
N ASP A 81 -0.71 -13.21 14.16
CA ASP A 81 -0.76 -12.40 15.39
C ASP A 81 -0.60 -10.89 15.11
N VAL A 82 -0.18 -10.54 13.89
CA VAL A 82 0.10 -9.18 13.44
C VAL A 82 -0.94 -8.81 12.40
N ASP A 83 -1.75 -7.79 12.69
CA ASP A 83 -2.73 -7.24 11.77
C ASP A 83 -2.11 -6.17 10.84
N PHE A 84 -2.95 -5.54 10.01
CA PHE A 84 -2.52 -4.54 9.04
C PHE A 84 -1.94 -3.28 9.73
N GLU A 85 -2.60 -2.81 10.78
CA GLU A 85 -2.26 -1.63 11.54
C GLU A 85 -0.92 -1.82 12.27
N ASP A 86 -0.73 -2.96 12.94
CA ASP A 86 0.52 -3.32 13.60
C ASP A 86 1.67 -3.45 12.59
N MET A 87 1.43 -4.11 11.45
CA MET A 87 2.47 -4.23 10.43
C MET A 87 2.81 -2.88 9.81
N SER A 88 1.84 -1.98 9.63
CA SER A 88 2.07 -0.60 9.18
C SER A 88 2.92 0.18 10.18
N ALA A 89 2.67 0.03 11.49
CA ALA A 89 3.49 0.62 12.53
C ALA A 89 4.92 0.03 12.58
N ILE A 90 5.08 -1.27 12.32
CA ILE A 90 6.40 -1.92 12.18
C ILE A 90 7.16 -1.34 10.98
N VAL A 91 6.50 -1.19 9.83
CA VAL A 91 7.10 -0.53 8.65
C VAL A 91 7.53 0.89 8.99
N GLY A 92 6.67 1.65 9.68
CA GLY A 92 6.97 3.02 10.14
C GLY A 92 8.25 3.11 10.99
N LYS A 93 8.52 2.11 11.81
CA LYS A 93 9.73 2.03 12.65
C LYS A 93 10.97 1.55 11.91
N MET A 94 10.80 0.64 10.95
CA MET A 94 11.90 -0.01 10.25
C MET A 94 12.40 0.81 9.04
N LEU A 95 11.50 1.53 8.38
CA LEU A 95 11.79 2.28 7.16
C LEU A 95 11.65 3.79 7.42
N GLU A 96 10.43 4.29 7.42
CA GLU A 96 10.05 5.69 7.59
C GLU A 96 8.54 5.73 7.90
N PRO A 97 8.02 6.71 8.67
CA PRO A 97 6.60 6.81 8.96
C PRO A 97 5.70 6.70 7.72
N VAL A 98 4.65 5.88 7.82
CA VAL A 98 3.66 5.64 6.76
C VAL A 98 2.30 6.21 7.15
N VAL A 99 1.47 6.49 6.14
CA VAL A 99 0.07 6.89 6.33
C VAL A 99 -0.86 5.78 5.85
N THR A 100 -1.97 5.54 6.56
CA THR A 100 -2.91 4.44 6.28
C THR A 100 -4.22 4.98 5.72
N PRO A 101 -4.36 5.18 4.38
CA PRO A 101 -5.60 5.71 3.79
C PRO A 101 -6.80 4.78 3.88
N TYR A 102 -6.58 3.50 4.16
CA TYR A 102 -7.60 2.47 4.24
C TYR A 102 -7.42 1.64 5.50
N LEU A 103 -8.53 1.23 6.11
CA LEU A 103 -8.53 0.23 7.18
C LEU A 103 -9.25 -1.04 6.73
N VAL A 104 -8.87 -2.16 7.34
CA VAL A 104 -9.39 -3.48 7.01
C VAL A 104 -10.68 -3.75 7.79
N LEU A 105 -11.75 -4.11 7.08
CA LEU A 105 -12.98 -4.60 7.68
C LEU A 105 -13.02 -6.13 7.59
N HIS A 106 -13.32 -6.73 8.73
CA HIS A 106 -13.41 -8.17 8.89
C HIS A 106 -14.88 -8.62 8.89
N ALA A 107 -15.15 -9.76 8.28
CA ALA A 107 -16.45 -10.42 8.40
C ALA A 107 -16.57 -11.09 9.78
N ASP A 108 -17.77 -11.58 10.12
CA ASP A 108 -18.05 -12.26 11.40
C ASP A 108 -17.16 -13.48 11.67
N ASN A 109 -16.63 -14.10 10.61
CA ASN A 109 -15.69 -15.21 10.69
C ASN A 109 -14.23 -14.77 10.90
N GLY A 110 -13.97 -13.46 11.01
CA GLY A 110 -12.64 -12.88 11.16
C GLY A 110 -11.89 -12.70 9.84
N GLU A 111 -12.44 -13.05 8.68
CA GLU A 111 -11.74 -12.87 7.40
C GLU A 111 -11.76 -11.40 6.94
N PRO A 112 -10.63 -10.86 6.47
CA PRO A 112 -10.60 -9.56 5.81
C PRO A 112 -11.40 -9.59 4.51
N THR A 113 -12.47 -8.81 4.44
CA THR A 113 -13.41 -8.86 3.31
C THR A 113 -13.73 -7.51 2.71
N ALA A 114 -13.39 -6.41 3.38
CA ALA A 114 -13.64 -5.08 2.83
C ALA A 114 -12.60 -4.08 3.30
N LEU A 115 -12.53 -2.93 2.62
CA LEU A 115 -11.70 -1.80 3.00
C LEU A 115 -12.57 -0.56 3.19
N ILE A 116 -12.38 0.15 4.30
CA ILE A 116 -12.96 1.48 4.49
C ILE A 116 -11.94 2.55 4.12
N ASN A 117 -12.32 3.43 3.19
CA ASN A 117 -11.53 4.59 2.81
C ASN A 117 -11.72 5.69 3.85
N LEU A 118 -10.65 6.15 4.48
CA LEU A 118 -10.73 7.16 5.54
C LEU A 118 -11.04 8.57 5.00
N GLU A 119 -10.78 8.84 3.72
CA GLU A 119 -11.05 10.15 3.10
C GLU A 119 -12.56 10.37 2.90
N ASP A 120 -13.24 9.41 2.27
CA ASP A 120 -14.66 9.53 1.88
C ASP A 120 -15.60 8.65 2.73
N GLN A 121 -15.06 7.79 3.59
CA GLN A 121 -15.79 6.82 4.42
C GLN A 121 -16.61 5.81 3.62
N MET A 122 -16.23 5.57 2.35
CA MET A 122 -16.81 4.52 1.53
C MET A 122 -16.12 3.18 1.82
N ILE A 123 -16.92 2.12 1.84
CA ILE A 123 -16.46 0.75 1.97
C ILE A 123 -16.39 0.14 0.57
N THR A 124 -15.24 -0.41 0.22
CA THR A 124 -15.09 -1.31 -0.92
C THR A 124 -15.19 -2.75 -0.42
N ASP A 125 -16.28 -3.43 -0.75
CA ASP A 125 -16.58 -4.80 -0.35
C ASP A 125 -16.04 -5.81 -1.38
N TYR A 126 -15.19 -6.72 -0.89
CA TYR A 126 -14.53 -7.81 -1.61
C TYR A 126 -15.04 -9.20 -1.18
N SER A 127 -16.08 -9.28 -0.34
CA SER A 127 -16.66 -10.54 0.16
C SER A 127 -17.30 -11.40 -0.95
N THR A 128 -17.70 -10.77 -2.06
CA THR A 128 -18.29 -11.46 -3.21
C THR A 128 -17.43 -11.31 -4.47
N LYS A 129 -17.78 -12.05 -5.52
CA LYS A 129 -17.09 -11.93 -6.82
C LYS A 129 -17.24 -10.56 -7.48
N GLN A 130 -18.24 -9.77 -7.09
CA GLN A 130 -18.46 -8.43 -7.60
C GLN A 130 -18.09 -7.42 -6.53
N VAL A 131 -17.07 -6.60 -6.82
CA VAL A 131 -16.68 -5.51 -5.94
C VAL A 131 -17.81 -4.49 -5.87
N ALA A 132 -18.26 -4.19 -4.64
CA ALA A 132 -19.30 -3.20 -4.39
C ALA A 132 -18.73 -2.03 -3.59
N LYS A 133 -19.18 -0.81 -3.90
CA LYS A 133 -18.89 0.37 -3.09
C LYS A 133 -20.14 0.79 -2.35
N ILE A 134 -20.08 0.80 -1.02
CA ILE A 134 -21.21 1.12 -0.15
C ILE A 134 -20.80 2.17 0.89
N PRO A 135 -21.71 3.05 1.32
CA PRO A 135 -21.41 3.99 2.40
C PRO A 135 -21.28 3.24 3.75
N SER A 136 -20.33 3.66 4.58
CA SER A 136 -20.26 3.21 5.98
C SER A 136 -21.45 3.70 6.81
N ASP A 137 -21.86 2.87 7.77
CA ASP A 137 -22.85 3.26 8.79
C ASP A 137 -22.22 4.14 9.89
N SER A 138 -22.98 4.44 10.94
CA SER A 138 -22.52 5.27 12.05
C SER A 138 -21.48 4.58 12.93
N GLU A 139 -21.60 3.27 13.14
CA GLU A 139 -20.71 2.51 14.02
C GLU A 139 -19.30 2.46 13.43
N HIS A 140 -19.19 2.16 12.12
CA HIS A 140 -17.92 2.24 11.40
C HIS A 140 -17.28 3.63 11.54
N LYS A 141 -18.06 4.71 11.39
CA LYS A 141 -17.55 6.09 11.43
C LYS A 141 -17.03 6.51 12.79
N GLU A 142 -17.68 6.05 13.85
CA GLU A 142 -17.21 6.29 15.23
C GLU A 142 -15.89 5.59 15.48
N LEU A 143 -15.73 4.34 15.02
CA LEU A 143 -14.51 3.55 15.21
C LEU A 143 -13.30 4.12 14.45
N ILE A 144 -13.50 4.70 13.27
CA ILE A 144 -12.39 5.19 12.43
C ILE A 144 -12.06 6.68 12.64
N LEU A 145 -12.72 7.35 13.58
CA LEU A 145 -12.65 8.82 13.71
C LEU A 145 -11.21 9.30 13.95
N GLU A 146 -10.50 8.66 14.87
CA GLU A 146 -9.11 9.04 15.21
C GLU A 146 -8.18 8.82 14.00
N PHE A 147 -8.25 7.65 13.34
CA PHE A 147 -7.46 7.37 12.14
C PHE A 147 -7.73 8.35 11.00
N LYS A 148 -8.99 8.76 10.84
CA LYS A 148 -9.37 9.77 9.85
C LYS A 148 -8.77 11.13 10.17
N GLU A 149 -8.77 11.55 11.44
CA GLU A 149 -8.14 12.79 11.86
C GLU A 149 -6.61 12.75 11.68
N GLU A 150 -5.97 11.62 12.01
CA GLU A 150 -4.54 11.40 11.78
C GLU A 150 -4.17 11.49 10.29
N LEU A 151 -4.95 10.84 9.42
CA LEU A 151 -4.77 10.94 7.98
C LEU A 151 -4.96 12.39 7.50
N HIS A 152 -6.02 13.05 7.96
CA HIS A 152 -6.28 14.44 7.59
C HIS A 152 -5.12 15.37 7.97
N ASN A 153 -4.59 15.21 9.19
CA ASN A 153 -3.44 15.99 9.67
C ASN A 153 -2.19 15.73 8.82
N SER A 154 -1.95 14.48 8.41
CA SER A 154 -0.83 14.12 7.53
C SER A 154 -0.95 14.71 6.12
N LEU A 155 -2.18 15.00 5.69
CA LEU A 155 -2.49 15.52 4.36
C LEU A 155 -2.74 17.03 4.34
N ILE A 156 -2.68 17.73 5.48
CA ILE A 156 -3.09 19.14 5.59
C ILE A 156 -2.23 20.10 4.76
N GLU A 157 -0.94 19.80 4.58
CA GLU A 157 0.01 20.71 3.93
C GLU A 157 -0.08 20.68 2.41
N GLY A 158 -0.30 19.49 1.82
CA GLY A 158 -0.26 19.32 0.37
C GLY A 158 -1.04 18.13 -0.17
N GLY A 159 -1.91 17.51 0.64
CA GLY A 159 -2.68 16.35 0.22
C GLY A 159 -1.80 15.21 -0.29
N TRP A 160 -2.29 14.51 -1.31
CA TRP A 160 -1.56 13.43 -1.98
C TRP A 160 -0.50 13.91 -2.99
N ASP A 161 -0.38 15.20 -3.26
CA ASP A 161 0.74 15.70 -4.07
C ASP A 161 2.08 15.48 -3.33
N GLN A 162 2.03 15.42 -2.00
CA GLN A 162 3.16 15.00 -1.16
C GLN A 162 3.62 13.58 -1.48
N PHE A 163 2.71 12.66 -1.83
CA PHE A 163 3.06 11.29 -2.23
C PHE A 163 3.78 11.31 -3.59
N SER A 164 3.25 12.05 -4.55
CA SER A 164 3.87 12.21 -5.87
C SER A 164 5.24 12.90 -5.80
N ALA A 165 5.48 13.71 -4.77
CA ALA A 165 6.78 14.30 -4.46
C ALA A 165 7.70 13.39 -3.62
N GLY A 166 7.25 12.18 -3.27
CA GLY A 166 8.01 11.21 -2.48
C GLY A 166 8.19 11.59 -1.01
N LEU A 167 7.30 12.42 -0.44
CA LEU A 167 7.36 12.93 0.93
C LEU A 167 6.53 12.12 1.93
N ILE A 168 5.42 11.52 1.47
CA ILE A 168 4.58 10.63 2.29
C ILE A 168 4.48 9.26 1.63
N ILE A 169 4.36 8.23 2.45
CA ILE A 169 4.33 6.83 2.02
C ILE A 169 3.00 6.22 2.45
N PRO A 170 2.06 5.96 1.51
CA PRO A 170 0.84 5.22 1.83
C PRO A 170 1.14 3.75 2.09
N ALA A 171 0.66 3.24 3.22
CA ALA A 171 0.55 1.81 3.50
C ALA A 171 -0.86 1.32 3.15
N ILE A 172 -0.94 0.28 2.32
CA ILE A 172 -2.19 -0.24 1.76
C ILE A 172 -2.27 -1.74 2.03
N PRO A 173 -3.37 -2.23 2.61
CA PRO A 173 -3.58 -3.66 2.80
C PRO A 173 -3.77 -4.31 1.43
N LEU A 174 -3.08 -5.42 1.18
CA LEU A 174 -3.17 -6.19 -0.05
C LEU A 174 -3.38 -7.66 0.27
N MET A 175 -4.40 -8.25 -0.31
CA MET A 175 -4.70 -9.67 -0.17
C MET A 175 -4.93 -10.29 -1.55
N PRO A 176 -3.90 -10.93 -2.12
CA PRO A 176 -3.98 -11.47 -3.48
C PRO A 176 -5.07 -12.53 -3.68
N LYS A 177 -5.48 -13.24 -2.64
CA LYS A 177 -6.51 -14.30 -2.72
C LYS A 177 -7.90 -13.78 -3.10
N ASN A 178 -8.30 -12.58 -2.67
CA ASN A 178 -9.61 -11.99 -2.96
C ASN A 178 -9.52 -10.65 -3.73
N ASN A 179 -8.32 -10.24 -4.15
CA ASN A 179 -8.02 -8.98 -4.82
C ASN A 179 -8.27 -7.72 -3.97
N LEU A 180 -8.45 -7.86 -2.65
CA LEU A 180 -8.55 -6.71 -1.75
C LEU A 180 -7.26 -5.90 -1.81
N GLY A 181 -7.39 -4.57 -1.93
CA GLY A 181 -6.26 -3.65 -2.02
C GLY A 181 -5.71 -3.39 -3.42
N VAL A 182 -6.06 -4.21 -4.41
CA VAL A 182 -5.52 -4.08 -5.78
C VAL A 182 -5.98 -2.77 -6.42
N ALA A 183 -7.25 -2.40 -6.25
CA ALA A 183 -7.79 -1.16 -6.79
C ALA A 183 -7.21 0.07 -6.08
N GLU A 184 -6.99 -0.04 -4.78
CA GLU A 184 -6.43 1.00 -3.93
C GLU A 184 -4.98 1.28 -4.28
N ILE A 185 -4.14 0.25 -4.45
CA ILE A 185 -2.76 0.43 -4.94
C ILE A 185 -2.76 1.05 -6.33
N LYS A 186 -3.62 0.58 -7.25
CA LYS A 186 -3.72 1.15 -8.60
C LYS A 186 -4.11 2.62 -8.60
N ARG A 187 -5.02 3.05 -7.71
CA ARG A 187 -5.34 4.46 -7.53
C ARG A 187 -4.10 5.30 -7.28
N PHE A 188 -3.21 4.86 -6.39
CA PHE A 188 -1.96 5.57 -6.09
C PHE A 188 -0.97 5.52 -7.25
N LEU A 189 -0.86 4.38 -7.93
CA LEU A 189 -0.04 4.29 -9.15
C LEU A 189 -0.52 5.26 -10.24
N ASP A 190 -1.82 5.56 -10.29
CA ASP A 190 -2.42 6.50 -11.25
C ASP A 190 -2.21 7.98 -10.86
N LEU A 191 -1.86 8.28 -9.59
CA LEU A 191 -1.45 9.63 -9.17
C LEU A 191 -0.06 10.02 -9.69
N ILE A 192 0.75 9.02 -10.06
CA ILE A 192 2.08 9.24 -10.59
C ILE A 192 1.97 9.46 -12.11
N PRO A 193 2.30 10.67 -12.60
CA PRO A 193 2.16 10.97 -14.01
C PRO A 193 3.04 10.04 -14.84
N SER A 194 2.45 9.38 -15.83
CA SER A 194 3.19 8.61 -16.81
C SER A 194 4.07 9.54 -17.63
N ARG A 195 5.37 9.26 -17.73
CA ARG A 195 6.26 9.97 -18.66
C ARG A 195 5.94 9.50 -20.08
N GLY A 196 4.96 10.16 -20.71
CA GLY A 196 4.60 9.99 -22.13
C GLY A 196 5.60 10.63 -23.08
#